data_AF-Q55FQ6-F1
#
_entry.id   AF-Q55FQ6-F1
#
_cell.length_a   1.000
_cell.length_b   1.000
_cell.length_c   1.000
_cell.angle_alpha   90.00
_cell.angle_beta   90.00
_cell.angle_gamma   90.00
#
_symmetry.space_group_name_H-M   'P 1'
#
loop_
_entity.id
_entity.type
_entity.pdbx_description
1 polymer ?
#
loop_
_entity_poly.entity_id
_entity_poly.type
_entity_poly.pdbx_seq_one_letter_code
_entity_poly.pdbx_strand_id
1 'polypeptide(L)'
;MKLISVLITFLLATVIYSQTSPATLKFTVQVYDQFPGFNNNFEPGLGNAITGLIKSTLNSTSRVPELVSTEARIVKNINGGIINPSLFPYFFSPQQDSSLPGQNSPLSLDLIFTYDTTRKIYVYDNQNFFPIDNQGFDVDPAKRIYLNEKKTYHNYHFCMKMNTVFTYKGYEVFNFRGDDDVWVFINNKLVIDLGGLHSPIGTSVDTMTLGLTIGNSYNFDLFFCERHTVGSTIKIETNLLFYCPFKDYCGVCQGDGSSCCNPLTTCNDNNQCTIDSCPSANTIIGPGSIPNYCFHTPKINTNPIDICFNYQCNSSTGNFDPIPIPCLDRSSECLSTIGCNSTVGCQYESICNSNVCNIQNQCSSNGTCVPKSSNDCGIELDGQVDKCKIYSCDSNGGVGCIKEDKCKPSSNPCISTQCNATNGQCYETQIPGDICDCGCGIPENKCKVSWCTPEGICQPKFKSEIDDNNSCTLDSCDPCTGIISHMTAPQCLSCNQCSN
;
A
#
# COMPACT_ATOMS: atom_id res chain seq x y z
N MET A 1 64.46 -45.73 -6.16
CA MET A 1 63.56 -44.61 -6.51
C MET A 1 63.52 -44.28 -8.00
N LYS A 2 64.65 -44.03 -8.71
CA LYS A 2 64.62 -43.64 -10.14
C LYS A 2 63.93 -44.64 -11.09
N LEU A 3 64.12 -45.94 -10.90
CA LEU A 3 63.52 -46.96 -11.78
C LEU A 3 61.99 -47.04 -11.65
N ILE A 4 61.46 -46.81 -10.44
CA ILE A 4 60.02 -46.83 -10.17
C ILE A 4 59.33 -45.63 -10.83
N SER A 5 59.96 -44.45 -10.81
CA SER A 5 59.41 -43.26 -11.46
C SER A 5 59.35 -43.37 -12.99
N VAL A 6 60.32 -44.04 -13.63
CA VAL A 6 60.31 -44.28 -15.09
C VAL A 6 59.25 -45.31 -15.47
N LEU A 7 59.09 -46.37 -14.67
CA LEU A 7 58.06 -47.38 -14.92
C LEU A 7 56.65 -46.78 -14.80
N ILE A 8 56.41 -45.95 -13.79
CA ILE A 8 55.12 -45.27 -13.56
C ILE A 8 54.80 -44.30 -14.71
N THR A 9 55.78 -43.54 -15.20
CA THR A 9 55.57 -42.61 -16.34
C THR A 9 55.32 -43.36 -17.65
N PHE A 10 55.99 -44.48 -17.90
CA PHE A 10 55.76 -45.30 -19.10
C PHE A 10 54.40 -46.01 -19.05
N LEU A 11 53.98 -46.53 -17.89
CA LEU A 11 52.65 -47.10 -17.68
C LEU A 11 51.54 -46.04 -17.81
N LEU A 12 51.73 -44.83 -17.29
CA LEU A 12 50.77 -43.74 -17.48
C LEU A 12 50.67 -43.34 -18.96
N ALA A 13 51.77 -43.27 -19.71
CA ALA A 13 51.74 -42.95 -21.13
C ALA A 13 51.01 -44.03 -21.96
N THR A 14 51.25 -45.32 -21.71
CA THR A 14 50.56 -46.39 -22.46
C THR A 14 49.07 -46.52 -22.10
N VAL A 15 48.69 -46.25 -20.85
CA VAL A 15 47.27 -46.23 -20.41
C VAL A 15 46.52 -45.03 -20.97
N ILE A 16 47.18 -43.87 -21.17
CA ILE A 16 46.55 -42.68 -21.78
C ILE A 16 46.31 -42.87 -23.29
N TYR A 17 47.23 -43.54 -24.01
CA TYR A 17 47.09 -43.78 -25.46
C TYR A 17 46.16 -44.96 -25.82
N SER A 18 45.70 -45.76 -24.86
CA SER A 18 44.82 -46.92 -25.12
C SER A 18 43.36 -46.72 -24.73
N GLN A 19 42.94 -45.51 -24.30
CA GLN A 19 41.52 -45.26 -24.04
C GLN A 19 40.74 -45.34 -25.35
N THR A 20 40.16 -46.51 -25.61
CA THR A 20 39.22 -46.70 -26.70
C THR A 20 38.01 -45.80 -26.46
N SER A 21 37.54 -45.14 -27.52
CA SER A 21 36.27 -44.41 -27.46
C SER A 21 35.17 -45.39 -27.04
N PRO A 22 34.30 -45.02 -26.09
CA PRO A 22 33.21 -45.91 -25.68
C PRO A 22 32.33 -46.23 -26.90
N ALA A 23 31.85 -47.47 -26.97
CA ALA A 23 31.03 -47.92 -28.10
C ALA A 23 29.74 -47.09 -28.26
N THR A 24 29.25 -46.51 -27.15
CA THR A 24 28.09 -45.62 -27.14
C THR A 24 28.32 -44.39 -26.27
N LEU A 25 27.65 -43.30 -26.61
CA LEU A 25 27.52 -42.11 -25.77
C LEU A 25 26.05 -41.79 -25.56
N LYS A 26 25.71 -41.39 -24.34
CA LYS A 26 24.34 -41.02 -23.96
C LYS A 26 24.28 -39.53 -23.67
N PHE A 27 23.39 -38.83 -24.37
CA PHE A 27 23.09 -37.43 -24.09
C PHE A 27 21.63 -37.29 -23.70
N THR A 28 21.39 -36.82 -22.47
CA THR A 28 20.04 -36.52 -22.00
C THR A 28 19.65 -35.13 -22.49
N VAL A 29 18.51 -35.05 -23.17
CA VAL A 29 17.92 -33.83 -23.72
C VAL A 29 16.58 -33.57 -23.05
N GLN A 30 16.16 -32.31 -23.07
CA GLN A 30 14.85 -31.92 -22.58
C GLN A 30 13.90 -31.81 -23.77
N VAL A 31 12.80 -32.55 -23.71
CA VAL A 31 11.69 -32.48 -24.67
C VAL A 31 10.55 -31.69 -24.04
N TYR A 32 9.89 -30.87 -24.84
CA TYR A 32 8.68 -30.15 -24.52
C TYR A 32 7.62 -30.70 -25.45
N ASP A 33 6.73 -31.52 -24.91
CA ASP A 33 5.57 -32.03 -25.63
C ASP A 33 4.55 -30.91 -25.81
N GLN A 34 4.11 -30.73 -27.05
CA GLN A 34 3.30 -29.60 -27.50
C GLN A 34 1.96 -30.12 -27.96
N PHE A 35 0.96 -29.24 -27.99
CA PHE A 35 -0.34 -29.61 -28.53
C PHE A 35 -0.90 -28.43 -29.30
N PRO A 36 -1.36 -28.61 -30.55
CA PRO A 36 -1.90 -27.51 -31.38
C PRO A 36 -3.01 -26.69 -30.70
N GLY A 37 -3.81 -27.33 -29.83
CA GLY A 37 -4.83 -26.64 -29.02
C GLY A 37 -4.28 -25.65 -27.99
N PHE A 38 -3.04 -25.83 -27.53
CA PHE A 38 -2.36 -24.89 -26.62
C PHE A 38 -1.40 -23.96 -27.35
N ASN A 39 -0.79 -24.41 -28.45
CA ASN A 39 0.13 -23.63 -29.26
C ASN A 39 -0.12 -23.89 -30.74
N ASN A 40 -0.80 -22.97 -31.41
CA ASN A 40 -1.22 -23.12 -32.79
C ASN A 40 -0.08 -22.93 -33.82
N ASN A 41 1.16 -22.70 -33.37
CA ASN A 41 2.34 -22.81 -34.25
C ASN A 41 2.73 -24.27 -34.56
N PHE A 42 2.06 -25.23 -33.92
CA PHE A 42 2.12 -26.67 -34.19
C PHE A 42 0.88 -27.04 -35.02
N GLU A 43 1.09 -27.77 -36.11
CA GLU A 43 0.14 -27.97 -37.20
C GLU A 43 -0.37 -26.66 -37.89
N PRO A 44 0.51 -25.69 -38.22
CA PRO A 44 0.10 -24.53 -38.99
C PRO A 44 -0.20 -24.93 -40.45
N GLY A 45 -1.17 -24.25 -41.08
CA GLY A 45 -1.60 -24.64 -42.43
C GLY A 45 -0.58 -24.39 -43.55
N LEU A 46 0.47 -23.61 -43.32
CA LEU A 46 1.53 -23.30 -44.30
C LEU A 46 2.87 -23.09 -43.60
N GLY A 47 3.95 -23.48 -44.29
CA GLY A 47 5.32 -23.11 -43.98
C GLY A 47 6.31 -23.77 -44.96
N ASN A 48 7.55 -23.30 -44.93
CA ASN A 48 8.65 -23.75 -45.77
C ASN A 48 9.96 -23.62 -44.99
N ALA A 49 10.98 -24.37 -45.39
CA ALA A 49 12.35 -24.17 -44.93
C ALA A 49 12.79 -22.71 -45.08
N ILE A 50 13.35 -22.14 -44.01
CA ILE A 50 13.77 -20.76 -43.97
C ILE A 50 14.92 -20.53 -42.99
N THR A 51 15.82 -19.62 -43.35
CA THR A 51 16.86 -19.09 -42.47
C THR A 51 16.50 -17.68 -41.97
N GLY A 52 17.06 -17.27 -40.84
CA GLY A 52 16.86 -15.96 -40.24
C GLY A 52 15.47 -15.80 -39.60
N LEU A 53 14.88 -16.91 -39.16
CA LEU A 53 13.66 -16.91 -38.36
C LEU A 53 13.95 -16.43 -36.93
N ILE A 54 15.08 -16.88 -36.38
CA ILE A 54 15.56 -16.55 -35.04
C ILE A 54 16.77 -15.60 -35.08
N LYS A 55 17.02 -14.92 -33.96
CA LYS A 55 18.20 -14.07 -33.78
C LYS A 55 19.48 -14.91 -33.86
N SER A 56 20.55 -14.29 -34.35
CA SER A 56 21.87 -14.92 -34.48
C SER A 56 22.60 -15.12 -33.14
N THR A 57 22.07 -14.57 -32.04
CA THR A 57 22.64 -14.67 -30.70
C THR A 57 21.61 -15.26 -29.75
N LEU A 58 21.99 -16.31 -29.02
CA LEU A 58 21.13 -16.97 -28.04
C LEU A 58 20.86 -16.02 -26.86
N ASN A 59 19.64 -16.03 -26.31
CA ASN A 59 19.34 -15.26 -25.11
C ASN A 59 20.23 -15.73 -23.95
N SER A 60 21.00 -14.81 -23.37
CA SER A 60 21.99 -15.13 -22.35
C SER A 60 21.39 -15.59 -21.02
N THR A 61 20.13 -15.23 -20.76
CA THR A 61 19.43 -15.51 -19.50
C THR A 61 18.62 -16.80 -19.63
N SER A 62 17.70 -16.87 -20.60
CA SER A 62 16.82 -18.02 -20.78
C SER A 62 17.46 -19.18 -21.53
N ARG A 63 18.57 -18.94 -22.24
CA ARG A 63 19.27 -19.96 -23.05
C ARG A 63 18.36 -20.64 -24.07
N VAL A 64 17.38 -19.92 -24.59
CA VAL A 64 16.50 -20.35 -25.69
C VAL A 64 16.59 -19.37 -26.87
N PRO A 65 16.31 -19.82 -28.11
CA PRO A 65 16.23 -18.95 -29.28
C PRO A 65 15.11 -17.91 -29.14
N GLU A 66 15.30 -16.76 -29.78
CA GLU A 66 14.29 -15.72 -29.89
C GLU A 66 14.02 -15.43 -31.36
N LEU A 67 12.76 -15.21 -31.74
CA LEU A 67 12.43 -14.76 -33.09
C LEU A 67 13.06 -13.39 -33.40
N VAL A 68 13.35 -13.15 -34.68
CA VAL A 68 13.79 -11.82 -35.13
C VAL A 68 12.70 -10.75 -34.99
N SER A 69 11.43 -11.15 -34.96
CA SER A 69 10.27 -10.27 -34.76
C SER A 69 9.09 -11.02 -34.14
N THR A 70 8.32 -10.31 -33.31
CA THR A 70 7.06 -10.76 -32.73
C THR A 70 5.83 -10.42 -33.60
N GLU A 71 6.04 -9.76 -34.75
CA GLU A 71 4.96 -9.46 -35.70
C GLU A 71 4.61 -10.69 -36.55
N ALA A 72 3.35 -11.14 -36.50
CA ALA A 72 2.95 -12.36 -37.23
C ALA A 72 3.05 -12.24 -38.77
N ARG A 73 2.84 -11.04 -39.33
CA ARG A 73 2.69 -10.84 -40.78
C ARG A 73 3.98 -10.49 -41.52
N ILE A 74 5.14 -10.78 -40.94
CA ILE A 74 6.41 -10.62 -41.65
C ILE A 74 6.72 -11.88 -42.46
N VAL A 75 7.44 -11.71 -43.58
CA VAL A 75 7.80 -12.81 -44.50
C VAL A 75 8.48 -13.97 -43.76
N LYS A 76 9.34 -13.68 -42.78
CA LYS A 76 10.04 -14.72 -41.99
C LYS A 76 9.05 -15.59 -41.21
N ASN A 77 8.13 -14.99 -40.46
CA ASN A 77 7.16 -15.71 -39.64
C ASN A 77 6.11 -16.43 -40.50
N ILE A 78 5.63 -15.82 -41.59
CA ILE A 78 4.71 -16.47 -42.54
C ILE A 78 5.37 -17.71 -43.15
N ASN A 79 6.57 -17.56 -43.72
CA ASN A 79 7.25 -18.67 -44.37
C ASN A 79 7.72 -19.72 -43.37
N GLY A 80 8.12 -19.34 -42.15
CA GLY A 80 8.47 -20.29 -41.09
C GLY A 80 7.28 -20.97 -40.42
N GLY A 81 6.04 -20.64 -40.80
CA GLY A 81 4.83 -21.16 -40.17
C GLY A 81 4.67 -20.77 -38.70
N ILE A 82 5.13 -19.59 -38.32
CA ILE A 82 4.95 -19.01 -36.98
C ILE A 82 3.75 -18.06 -37.02
N ILE A 83 2.56 -18.59 -36.77
CA ILE A 83 1.31 -17.82 -36.84
C ILE A 83 1.05 -16.99 -35.58
N ASN A 84 1.58 -17.42 -34.43
CA ASN A 84 1.50 -16.69 -33.17
C ASN A 84 2.88 -16.56 -32.52
N PRO A 85 3.68 -15.56 -32.95
CA PRO A 85 5.05 -15.37 -32.47
C PRO A 85 5.20 -15.21 -30.95
N SER A 86 4.16 -14.74 -30.24
CA SER A 86 4.20 -14.59 -28.78
C SER A 86 4.26 -15.93 -28.04
N LEU A 87 3.89 -17.05 -28.70
CA LEU A 87 3.96 -18.39 -28.14
C LEU A 87 5.28 -19.12 -28.41
N PHE A 88 6.18 -18.53 -29.21
CA PHE A 88 7.48 -19.13 -29.54
C PHE A 88 8.37 -19.41 -28.32
N PRO A 89 8.43 -18.56 -27.27
CA PRO A 89 9.23 -18.88 -26.08
C PRO A 89 8.86 -20.24 -25.45
N TYR A 90 7.60 -20.65 -25.57
CA TYR A 90 7.10 -21.91 -25.02
C TYR A 90 7.44 -23.15 -25.86
N PHE A 91 8.23 -23.00 -26.92
CA PHE A 91 8.82 -24.15 -27.62
C PHE A 91 9.86 -24.84 -26.74
N PHE A 92 10.61 -24.07 -25.95
CA PHE A 92 11.78 -24.56 -25.21
C PHE A 92 11.78 -24.19 -23.72
N SER A 93 10.66 -23.68 -23.22
CA SER A 93 10.43 -23.32 -21.83
C SER A 93 8.98 -23.61 -21.43
N PRO A 94 8.71 -24.02 -20.18
CA PRO A 94 7.34 -24.28 -19.75
C PRO A 94 6.54 -22.99 -19.53
N GLN A 95 5.27 -23.00 -19.95
CA GLN A 95 4.30 -21.99 -19.54
C GLN A 95 3.96 -22.20 -18.06
N GLN A 96 4.15 -21.15 -17.26
CA GLN A 96 3.95 -21.21 -15.81
C GLN A 96 2.47 -21.01 -15.44
N ASP A 97 1.74 -20.21 -16.21
CA ASP A 97 0.31 -19.97 -15.99
C ASP A 97 -0.54 -20.85 -16.92
N SER A 98 -1.19 -21.88 -16.35
CA SER A 98 -2.03 -22.81 -17.10
C SER A 98 -3.32 -22.18 -17.65
N SER A 99 -3.68 -20.96 -17.23
CA SER A 99 -4.79 -20.21 -17.82
C SER A 99 -4.41 -19.54 -19.15
N LEU A 100 -3.12 -19.47 -19.46
CA LEU A 100 -2.59 -18.86 -20.69
C LEU A 100 -2.25 -19.93 -21.74
N PRO A 101 -2.33 -19.57 -23.04
CA PRO A 101 -1.84 -20.44 -24.11
C PRO A 101 -0.33 -20.69 -24.02
N GLY A 102 0.16 -21.66 -24.77
CA GLY A 102 1.57 -22.08 -24.78
C GLY A 102 1.89 -23.18 -23.77
N GLN A 103 0.88 -23.82 -23.16
CA GLN A 103 1.11 -24.97 -22.29
C GLN A 103 1.84 -26.10 -23.03
N ASN A 104 2.88 -26.65 -22.40
CA ASN A 104 3.63 -27.81 -22.86
C ASN A 104 3.87 -28.78 -21.69
N SER A 105 4.33 -30.00 -21.99
CA SER A 105 4.70 -31.00 -20.98
C SER A 105 6.20 -31.35 -21.11
N PRO A 106 7.05 -30.86 -20.18
CA PRO A 106 8.47 -31.19 -20.18
C PRO A 106 8.73 -32.68 -19.87
N LEU A 107 9.53 -33.36 -20.69
CA LEU A 107 9.95 -34.75 -20.58
C LEU A 107 11.47 -34.91 -20.79
N SER A 108 12.12 -35.83 -20.10
CA SER A 108 13.54 -36.15 -20.36
C SER A 108 13.66 -37.28 -21.39
N LEU A 109 14.58 -37.14 -22.35
CA LEU A 109 14.88 -38.15 -23.35
C LEU A 109 16.38 -38.45 -23.37
N ASP A 110 16.76 -39.72 -23.44
CA ASP A 110 18.15 -40.13 -23.64
C ASP A 110 18.40 -40.45 -25.12
N LEU A 111 19.27 -39.69 -25.77
CA LEU A 111 19.79 -39.99 -27.10
C LEU A 111 21.03 -40.87 -26.98
N ILE A 112 20.97 -42.08 -27.53
CA ILE A 112 22.05 -43.07 -27.47
C ILE A 112 22.77 -43.12 -28.81
N PHE A 113 23.94 -42.49 -28.87
CA PHE A 113 24.77 -42.46 -30.05
C PHE A 113 25.67 -43.71 -30.11
N THR A 114 25.86 -44.25 -31.31
CA THR A 114 26.76 -45.38 -31.57
C THR A 114 28.05 -44.91 -32.23
N TYR A 115 29.19 -45.40 -31.78
CA TYR A 115 30.49 -45.05 -32.36
C TYR A 115 30.74 -45.82 -33.66
N ASP A 116 30.91 -45.10 -34.77
CA ASP A 116 31.36 -45.65 -36.05
C ASP A 116 32.90 -45.68 -36.06
N THR A 117 33.47 -46.88 -36.01
CA THR A 117 34.93 -47.06 -35.93
C THR A 117 35.66 -46.72 -37.22
N THR A 118 34.98 -46.77 -38.38
CA THR A 118 35.57 -46.46 -39.69
C THR A 118 35.63 -44.95 -39.89
N ARG A 119 34.52 -44.26 -39.61
CA ARG A 119 34.44 -42.79 -39.74
C ARG A 119 34.93 -42.04 -38.50
N LYS A 120 35.17 -42.75 -37.39
CA LYS A 120 35.59 -42.20 -36.08
C LYS A 120 34.65 -41.11 -35.56
N ILE A 121 33.34 -41.37 -35.66
CA ILE A 121 32.28 -40.41 -35.34
C ILE A 121 31.14 -41.11 -34.60
N TYR A 122 30.46 -40.40 -33.72
CA TYR A 122 29.25 -40.89 -33.07
C TYR A 122 28.03 -40.58 -33.93
N VAL A 123 27.13 -41.56 -34.05
CA VAL A 123 25.96 -41.49 -34.92
C VAL A 123 24.71 -41.80 -34.09
N TYR A 124 23.73 -40.91 -34.17
CA TYR A 124 22.34 -41.16 -33.82
C TYR A 124 21.52 -41.04 -35.11
N ASP A 125 20.81 -42.09 -35.50
CA ASP A 125 20.04 -42.12 -36.75
C ASP A 125 18.70 -42.81 -36.49
N ASN A 126 17.62 -42.04 -36.51
CA ASN A 126 16.26 -42.53 -36.36
C ASN A 126 15.34 -41.85 -37.38
N GLN A 127 14.95 -42.61 -38.40
CA GLN A 127 14.04 -42.15 -39.47
C GLN A 127 12.55 -42.32 -39.12
N ASN A 128 12.22 -42.80 -37.92
CA ASN A 128 10.85 -42.82 -37.37
C ASN A 128 10.91 -42.30 -35.92
N PHE A 129 11.19 -41.02 -35.78
CA PHE A 129 11.52 -40.40 -34.50
C PHE A 129 10.26 -39.91 -33.76
N PHE A 130 9.58 -40.83 -33.09
CA PHE A 130 8.43 -40.54 -32.23
C PHE A 130 8.75 -40.87 -30.77
N PRO A 131 9.70 -40.14 -30.14
CA PRO A 131 10.29 -40.53 -28.87
C PRO A 131 9.34 -40.46 -27.67
N ILE A 132 8.24 -39.73 -27.81
CA ILE A 132 7.29 -39.42 -26.74
C ILE A 132 5.87 -39.95 -27.03
N ASP A 133 5.71 -40.91 -27.95
CA ASP A 133 4.43 -41.58 -28.16
C ASP A 133 3.86 -42.09 -26.83
N ASN A 134 2.59 -41.76 -26.57
CA ASN A 134 1.87 -42.09 -25.33
C ASN A 134 2.45 -41.47 -24.03
N GLN A 135 3.28 -40.44 -24.14
CA GLN A 135 3.81 -39.67 -23.00
C GLN A 135 3.25 -38.24 -23.02
N GLY A 136 3.59 -37.45 -21.99
CA GLY A 136 3.16 -36.05 -21.88
C GLY A 136 1.63 -35.91 -21.92
N PHE A 137 1.13 -35.05 -22.80
CA PHE A 137 -0.28 -34.86 -23.07
C PHE A 137 -0.94 -36.11 -23.63
N ASP A 138 -0.23 -36.91 -24.41
CA ASP A 138 -0.77 -38.07 -25.11
C ASP A 138 -0.88 -39.31 -24.21
N VAL A 139 -0.54 -39.20 -22.93
CA VAL A 139 -1.03 -40.15 -21.92
C VAL A 139 -2.55 -40.23 -21.97
N ASP A 140 -3.23 -39.10 -22.21
CA ASP A 140 -4.67 -39.04 -22.47
C ASP A 140 -4.99 -39.50 -23.91
N PRO A 141 -5.73 -40.61 -24.09
CA PRO A 141 -6.14 -41.08 -25.41
C PRO A 141 -6.93 -40.05 -26.21
N ALA A 142 -7.62 -39.10 -25.57
CA ALA A 142 -8.37 -38.04 -26.25
C ALA A 142 -7.47 -37.05 -27.02
N LYS A 143 -6.17 -37.01 -26.72
CA LYS A 143 -5.20 -36.14 -27.42
C LYS A 143 -4.46 -36.83 -28.56
N ARG A 144 -4.66 -38.14 -28.74
CA ARG A 144 -4.05 -38.97 -29.80
C ARG A 144 -4.79 -38.84 -31.14
N ILE A 145 -4.99 -37.60 -31.61
CA ILE A 145 -5.87 -37.29 -32.74
C ILE A 145 -5.15 -37.19 -34.09
N TYR A 146 -3.82 -37.09 -34.08
CA TYR A 146 -3.01 -37.02 -35.30
C TYR A 146 -2.56 -38.42 -35.71
N LEU A 147 -2.88 -38.78 -36.95
CA LEU A 147 -2.66 -40.11 -37.50
C LEU A 147 -1.86 -40.01 -38.79
N ASN A 148 -0.99 -40.99 -39.03
CA ASN A 148 -0.36 -41.15 -40.34
C ASN A 148 -1.34 -41.72 -41.39
N GLU A 149 -0.86 -41.91 -42.62
CA GLU A 149 -1.64 -42.45 -43.74
C GLU A 149 -2.24 -43.84 -43.47
N LYS A 150 -1.62 -44.63 -42.58
CA LYS A 150 -2.09 -45.96 -42.17
C LYS A 150 -3.07 -45.92 -40.98
N LYS A 151 -3.50 -44.73 -40.57
CA LYS A 151 -4.32 -44.47 -39.37
C LYS A 151 -3.64 -44.89 -38.06
N THR A 152 -2.32 -44.95 -38.05
CA THR A 152 -1.54 -45.17 -36.83
C THR A 152 -1.25 -43.82 -36.18
N TYR A 153 -1.52 -43.72 -34.88
CA TYR A 153 -1.18 -42.55 -34.09
C TYR A 153 0.33 -42.43 -33.88
N HIS A 154 0.82 -41.20 -33.94
CA HIS A 154 2.12 -40.76 -33.42
C HIS A 154 1.99 -39.35 -32.86
N ASN A 155 2.90 -38.98 -31.96
CA ASN A 155 3.07 -37.59 -31.52
C ASN A 155 3.97 -36.84 -32.51
N TYR A 156 3.43 -35.80 -33.15
CA TYR A 156 4.09 -34.96 -34.17
C TYR A 156 4.40 -33.54 -33.67
N HIS A 157 4.28 -33.29 -32.37
CA HIS A 157 4.26 -31.93 -31.84
C HIS A 157 5.15 -31.86 -30.62
N PHE A 158 6.44 -31.65 -30.84
CA PHE A 158 7.38 -31.53 -29.75
C PHE A 158 8.61 -30.73 -30.14
N CYS A 159 9.24 -30.15 -29.13
CA CYS A 159 10.51 -29.46 -29.27
C CYS A 159 11.51 -30.04 -28.29
N MET A 160 12.73 -30.26 -28.75
CA MET A 160 13.86 -30.76 -27.99
C MET A 160 14.89 -29.65 -27.83
N LYS A 161 15.46 -29.52 -26.63
CA LYS A 161 16.65 -28.71 -26.39
C LYS A 161 17.75 -29.50 -25.69
N MET A 162 18.98 -29.18 -26.03
CA MET A 162 20.18 -29.71 -25.40
C MET A 162 21.15 -28.57 -25.13
N ASN A 163 21.31 -28.18 -23.86
CA ASN A 163 22.26 -27.16 -23.42
C ASN A 163 23.47 -27.86 -22.79
N THR A 164 24.62 -27.84 -23.46
CA THR A 164 25.81 -28.59 -23.06
C THR A 164 27.08 -27.80 -23.32
N VAL A 165 28.22 -28.37 -22.93
CA VAL A 165 29.54 -27.79 -23.18
C VAL A 165 30.44 -28.84 -23.83
N PHE A 166 31.36 -28.41 -24.68
CA PHE A 166 32.43 -29.26 -25.20
C PHE A 166 33.77 -28.52 -25.16
N THR A 167 34.87 -29.27 -25.07
CA THR A 167 36.22 -28.72 -25.21
C THR A 167 36.67 -28.86 -26.66
N TYR A 168 36.99 -27.74 -27.30
CA TYR A 168 37.39 -27.69 -28.70
C TYR A 168 38.83 -28.18 -28.90
N LYS A 169 39.03 -29.12 -29.82
CA LYS A 169 40.31 -29.75 -30.15
C LYS A 169 40.79 -29.40 -31.55
N GLY A 170 39.99 -28.69 -32.34
CA GLY A 170 40.37 -28.20 -33.67
C GLY A 170 39.86 -29.05 -34.83
N TYR A 171 39.05 -30.07 -34.57
CA TYR A 171 38.59 -31.03 -35.59
C TYR A 171 37.15 -31.50 -35.36
N GLU A 172 36.42 -30.80 -34.49
CA GLU A 172 35.04 -31.10 -34.18
C GLU A 172 34.13 -30.88 -35.39
N VAL A 173 33.22 -31.82 -35.64
CA VAL A 173 32.22 -31.76 -36.70
C VAL A 173 30.87 -32.09 -36.12
N PHE A 174 29.84 -31.38 -36.58
CA PHE A 174 28.45 -31.67 -36.26
C PHE A 174 27.64 -31.61 -37.55
N ASN A 175 27.05 -32.75 -37.90
CA ASN A 175 26.13 -32.90 -39.02
C ASN A 175 24.74 -33.23 -38.49
N PHE A 176 23.73 -32.61 -39.07
CA PHE A 176 22.34 -32.83 -38.76
C PHE A 176 21.55 -33.13 -40.03
N ARG A 177 20.56 -34.01 -39.95
CA ARG A 177 19.51 -34.13 -40.96
C ARG A 177 18.18 -34.44 -40.28
N GLY A 178 17.15 -33.67 -40.59
CA GLY A 178 15.81 -33.84 -40.03
C GLY A 178 14.82 -32.81 -40.56
N ASP A 179 13.59 -32.97 -40.11
CA ASP A 179 12.36 -32.18 -40.23
C ASP A 179 11.90 -31.82 -38.81
N ASP A 180 11.27 -30.69 -38.49
CA ASP A 180 11.17 -29.41 -39.18
C ASP A 180 12.37 -28.53 -38.74
N ASP A 181 12.23 -27.76 -37.66
CA ASP A 181 13.24 -26.79 -37.25
C ASP A 181 14.47 -27.44 -36.63
N VAL A 182 15.65 -26.93 -36.99
CA VAL A 182 16.92 -27.15 -36.30
C VAL A 182 17.74 -25.88 -36.20
N TRP A 183 18.14 -25.55 -34.97
CA TRP A 183 19.09 -24.49 -34.68
C TRP A 183 20.21 -25.01 -33.79
N VAL A 184 21.44 -24.65 -34.14
CA VAL A 184 22.60 -24.92 -33.30
C VAL A 184 23.31 -23.62 -33.01
N PHE A 185 23.61 -23.41 -31.72
CA PHE A 185 24.47 -22.33 -31.27
C PHE A 185 25.77 -22.90 -30.70
N ILE A 186 26.88 -22.27 -31.06
CA ILE A 186 28.18 -22.49 -30.42
C ILE A 186 28.64 -21.16 -29.85
N ASN A 187 28.96 -21.16 -28.56
CA ASN A 187 29.33 -19.95 -27.82
C ASN A 187 28.28 -18.82 -27.99
N ASN A 188 27.00 -19.20 -27.85
CA ASN A 188 25.83 -18.33 -28.03
C ASN A 188 25.67 -17.72 -29.42
N LYS A 189 26.45 -18.12 -30.44
CA LYS A 189 26.31 -17.68 -31.83
C LYS A 189 25.67 -18.77 -32.68
N LEU A 190 24.69 -18.40 -33.51
CA LEU A 190 24.00 -19.30 -34.41
C LEU A 190 24.97 -19.82 -35.48
N VAL A 191 25.08 -21.14 -35.60
CA VAL A 191 25.98 -21.82 -36.57
C VAL A 191 25.25 -22.77 -37.51
N ILE A 192 24.06 -23.25 -37.12
CA ILE A 192 23.10 -23.92 -38.01
C ILE A 192 21.78 -23.16 -37.88
N ASP A 193 21.26 -22.70 -39.01
CA ASP A 193 20.02 -21.95 -39.11
C ASP A 193 19.13 -22.58 -40.17
N LEU A 194 18.19 -23.42 -39.72
CA LEU A 194 17.25 -24.10 -40.58
C LEU A 194 15.92 -24.21 -39.83
N GLY A 195 15.09 -23.18 -39.96
CA GLY A 195 13.75 -23.17 -39.39
C GLY A 195 12.66 -23.41 -40.45
N GLY A 196 11.42 -23.39 -40.00
CA GLY A 196 10.24 -23.57 -40.83
C GLY A 196 9.91 -25.03 -41.11
N LEU A 197 8.78 -25.23 -41.78
CA LEU A 197 8.22 -26.56 -42.04
C LEU A 197 8.82 -27.15 -43.32
N HIS A 198 9.45 -28.32 -43.24
CA HIS A 198 10.09 -28.94 -44.39
C HIS A 198 10.37 -30.43 -44.20
N SER A 199 10.39 -31.16 -45.33
CA SER A 199 10.94 -32.52 -45.35
C SER A 199 12.41 -32.56 -44.89
N PRO A 200 12.97 -33.74 -44.60
CA PRO A 200 14.28 -33.82 -43.97
C PRO A 200 15.42 -33.22 -44.81
N ILE A 201 16.04 -32.16 -44.31
CA ILE A 201 17.16 -31.44 -44.94
C ILE A 201 18.45 -31.69 -44.15
N GLY A 202 19.54 -31.96 -44.86
CA GLY A 202 20.87 -32.13 -44.26
C GLY A 202 21.63 -30.81 -44.17
N THR A 203 22.30 -30.58 -43.04
CA THR A 203 23.14 -29.41 -42.77
C THR A 203 24.33 -29.78 -41.88
N SER A 204 25.37 -28.97 -41.90
CA SER A 204 26.61 -29.22 -41.14
C SER A 204 27.28 -27.92 -40.75
N VAL A 205 28.01 -27.93 -39.65
CA VAL A 205 28.89 -26.83 -39.25
C VAL A 205 30.35 -27.28 -39.32
N ASP A 206 31.17 -26.54 -40.04
CA ASP A 206 32.64 -26.63 -39.95
C ASP A 206 33.13 -25.71 -38.83
N THR A 207 33.53 -26.32 -37.71
CA THR A 207 33.98 -25.58 -36.53
C THR A 207 35.30 -24.85 -36.74
N MET A 208 36.10 -25.23 -37.75
CA MET A 208 37.37 -24.53 -38.07
C MET A 208 37.13 -23.10 -38.55
N THR A 209 35.93 -22.81 -39.09
CA THR A 209 35.55 -21.49 -39.59
C THR A 209 35.06 -20.53 -38.50
N LEU A 210 34.82 -21.03 -37.28
CA LEU A 210 34.16 -20.28 -36.21
C LEU A 210 35.10 -19.41 -35.37
N GLY A 211 36.42 -19.49 -35.60
CA GLY A 211 37.41 -18.73 -34.83
C GLY A 211 37.56 -19.19 -33.37
N LEU A 212 37.26 -20.46 -33.09
CA LEU A 212 37.43 -21.05 -31.77
C LEU A 212 38.91 -21.31 -31.46
N THR A 213 39.26 -21.26 -30.17
CA THR A 213 40.63 -21.51 -29.69
C THR A 213 40.73 -22.93 -29.14
N ILE A 214 41.70 -23.71 -29.63
CA ILE A 214 41.95 -25.08 -29.17
C ILE A 214 42.23 -25.09 -27.65
N GLY A 215 41.61 -26.04 -26.95
CA GLY A 215 41.74 -26.21 -25.49
C GLY A 215 40.70 -25.46 -24.67
N ASN A 216 39.97 -24.51 -25.26
CA ASN A 216 38.88 -23.82 -24.58
C ASN A 216 37.57 -24.63 -24.62
N SER A 217 36.75 -24.44 -23.60
CA SER A 217 35.39 -25.00 -23.56
C SER A 217 34.36 -23.99 -24.03
N TYR A 218 33.40 -24.45 -24.84
CA TYR A 218 32.34 -23.63 -25.41
C TYR A 218 30.97 -24.25 -25.16
N ASN A 219 29.97 -23.40 -24.93
CA ASN A 219 28.58 -23.84 -24.92
C ASN A 219 28.20 -24.38 -26.31
N PHE A 220 27.47 -25.48 -26.32
CA PHE A 220 26.81 -26.07 -27.48
C PHE A 220 25.34 -26.24 -27.13
N ASP A 221 24.49 -25.55 -27.90
CA ASP A 221 23.05 -25.57 -27.70
C ASP A 221 22.36 -26.04 -28.98
N LEU A 222 21.66 -27.17 -28.92
CA LEU A 222 20.85 -27.71 -30.01
C LEU A 222 19.37 -27.51 -29.68
N PHE A 223 18.62 -26.99 -30.64
CA PHE A 223 17.18 -26.84 -30.61
C PHE A 223 16.60 -27.53 -31.84
N PHE A 224 15.62 -28.39 -31.63
CA PHE A 224 14.97 -29.16 -32.68
C PHE A 224 13.48 -29.16 -32.43
N CYS A 225 12.64 -29.00 -33.45
CA CYS A 225 11.20 -29.14 -33.30
C CYS A 225 10.61 -29.95 -34.44
N GLU A 226 9.70 -30.87 -34.09
CA GLU A 226 8.74 -31.44 -35.01
C GLU A 226 7.41 -30.70 -34.79
N ARG A 227 6.86 -30.14 -35.87
CA ARG A 227 5.68 -29.27 -35.80
C ARG A 227 4.56 -29.68 -36.74
N HIS A 228 4.74 -30.70 -37.58
CA HIS A 228 3.74 -31.01 -38.59
C HIS A 228 3.70 -32.50 -38.97
N THR A 229 2.50 -32.99 -39.23
CA THR A 229 2.29 -34.36 -39.73
C THR A 229 2.90 -34.58 -41.13
N VAL A 230 3.21 -35.79 -41.59
CA VAL A 230 3.07 -37.14 -40.97
C VAL A 230 4.43 -37.84 -40.76
N GLY A 231 5.54 -37.13 -40.97
CA GLY A 231 6.92 -37.61 -40.78
C GLY A 231 7.54 -37.08 -39.49
N SER A 232 8.64 -37.72 -39.05
CA SER A 232 9.57 -37.17 -38.06
C SER A 232 10.85 -37.98 -38.14
N THR A 233 11.96 -37.31 -38.41
CA THR A 233 13.26 -37.92 -38.62
C THR A 233 14.35 -37.09 -37.95
N ILE A 234 15.34 -37.80 -37.41
CA ILE A 234 16.51 -37.14 -36.86
C ILE A 234 17.74 -37.99 -37.14
N LYS A 235 18.77 -37.34 -37.63
CA LYS A 235 20.10 -37.90 -37.75
C LYS A 235 21.12 -36.88 -37.30
N ILE A 236 21.94 -37.28 -36.34
CA ILE A 236 23.05 -36.48 -35.82
C ILE A 236 24.33 -37.30 -35.96
N GLU A 237 25.35 -36.71 -36.57
CA GLU A 237 26.69 -37.28 -36.62
C GLU A 237 27.66 -36.27 -36.04
N THR A 238 28.40 -36.67 -35.01
CA THR A 238 29.29 -35.75 -34.28
C THR A 238 30.47 -36.46 -33.64
N ASN A 239 31.60 -35.78 -33.54
CA ASN A 239 32.73 -36.18 -32.69
C ASN A 239 32.93 -35.24 -31.48
N LEU A 240 31.99 -34.31 -31.27
CA LEU A 240 31.96 -33.48 -30.06
C LEU A 240 31.70 -34.37 -28.84
N LEU A 241 32.55 -34.24 -27.84
CA LEU A 241 32.36 -34.89 -26.54
C LEU A 241 31.67 -33.89 -25.60
N PHE A 242 30.34 -33.93 -25.58
CA PHE A 242 29.56 -33.06 -24.71
C PHE A 242 29.68 -33.49 -23.26
N TYR A 243 29.76 -32.52 -22.36
CA TYR A 243 29.63 -32.72 -20.94
C TYR A 243 28.72 -31.67 -20.33
N CYS A 244 28.21 -31.98 -19.15
CA CYS A 244 27.32 -31.11 -18.41
C CYS A 244 28.07 -30.44 -17.25
N PRO A 245 28.28 -29.11 -17.26
CA PRO A 245 29.01 -28.44 -16.19
C PRO A 245 28.25 -28.45 -14.86
N PHE A 246 26.91 -28.39 -14.90
CA PHE A 246 26.03 -28.60 -13.76
C PHE A 246 24.65 -29.05 -14.26
N LYS A 247 23.94 -29.79 -13.42
CA LYS A 247 22.51 -30.05 -13.59
C LYS A 247 21.74 -29.21 -12.57
N ASP A 248 20.59 -28.68 -12.97
CA ASP A 248 19.67 -28.09 -12.01
C ASP A 248 19.02 -29.17 -11.12
N TYR A 249 18.21 -28.75 -10.15
CA TYR A 249 17.48 -29.68 -9.29
C TYR A 249 16.39 -30.50 -10.01
N CYS A 250 16.04 -30.16 -11.26
CA CYS A 250 15.18 -30.99 -12.11
C CYS A 250 15.98 -32.05 -12.90
N GLY A 251 17.32 -32.06 -12.78
CA GLY A 251 18.20 -32.96 -13.50
C GLY A 251 18.52 -32.53 -14.93
N VAL A 252 18.13 -31.30 -15.32
CA VAL A 252 18.36 -30.74 -16.66
C VAL A 252 19.75 -30.12 -16.73
N CYS A 253 20.49 -30.43 -17.81
CA CYS A 253 21.80 -29.86 -18.00
C CYS A 253 21.73 -28.35 -18.26
N GLN A 254 22.50 -27.56 -17.50
CA GLN A 254 22.45 -26.10 -17.54
C GLN A 254 21.03 -25.53 -17.40
N GLY A 255 20.12 -26.26 -16.74
CA GLY A 255 18.73 -25.86 -16.58
C GLY A 255 18.55 -24.73 -15.55
N ASP A 256 17.35 -24.16 -15.55
CA ASP A 256 16.92 -23.07 -14.66
C ASP A 256 15.97 -23.53 -13.55
N GLY A 257 15.64 -24.84 -13.48
CA GLY A 257 14.69 -25.42 -12.55
C GLY A 257 13.22 -25.34 -12.97
N SER A 258 12.91 -24.66 -14.07
CA SER A 258 11.52 -24.43 -14.49
C SER A 258 10.81 -25.68 -15.04
N SER A 259 11.55 -26.71 -15.45
CA SER A 259 10.98 -27.93 -16.05
C SER A 259 10.19 -28.78 -15.05
N CYS A 260 10.46 -28.65 -13.75
CA CYS A 260 9.80 -29.40 -12.68
C CYS A 260 9.32 -28.54 -11.51
N CYS A 261 9.69 -27.26 -11.46
CA CYS A 261 9.18 -26.30 -10.49
C CYS A 261 8.42 -25.18 -11.18
N ASN A 262 7.23 -24.90 -10.67
CA ASN A 262 6.39 -23.79 -11.10
C ASN A 262 5.96 -22.95 -9.90
N PRO A 263 6.21 -21.62 -9.88
CA PRO A 263 5.80 -20.75 -8.78
C PRO A 263 4.31 -20.80 -8.43
N LEU A 264 3.44 -20.92 -9.44
CA LEU A 264 1.98 -20.87 -9.31
C LEU A 264 1.35 -22.22 -8.90
N THR A 265 2.12 -23.31 -8.92
CA THR A 265 1.63 -24.65 -8.57
C THR A 265 2.53 -25.38 -7.57
N THR A 266 3.80 -25.60 -7.91
CA THR A 266 4.77 -26.27 -7.02
C THR A 266 5.05 -25.45 -5.77
N CYS A 267 5.26 -24.15 -5.91
CA CYS A 267 5.62 -23.25 -4.79
C CYS A 267 4.45 -22.44 -4.26
N ASN A 268 3.23 -22.71 -4.70
CA ASN A 268 2.07 -21.93 -4.27
C ASN A 268 1.69 -22.29 -2.82
N ASP A 269 1.88 -21.36 -1.89
CA ASP A 269 1.49 -21.53 -0.48
C ASP A 269 0.02 -21.18 -0.20
N ASN A 270 -0.74 -20.82 -1.24
CA ASN A 270 -2.10 -20.29 -1.21
C ASN A 270 -2.26 -18.98 -0.42
N ASN A 271 -1.17 -18.25 -0.18
CA ASN A 271 -1.19 -16.95 0.45
C ASN A 271 -1.08 -15.86 -0.60
N GLN A 272 -2.17 -15.16 -0.88
CA GLN A 272 -2.17 -14.04 -1.83
C GLN A 272 -1.32 -12.84 -1.36
N CYS A 273 -0.75 -12.88 -0.15
CA CYS A 273 0.19 -11.88 0.36
C CYS A 273 1.66 -12.21 0.15
N THR A 274 1.98 -13.34 -0.46
CA THR A 274 3.34 -13.71 -0.82
C THR A 274 3.49 -13.69 -2.35
N ILE A 275 4.73 -13.46 -2.78
CA ILE A 275 5.18 -13.72 -4.14
C ILE A 275 6.02 -14.99 -4.04
N ASP A 276 5.48 -16.05 -4.61
CA ASP A 276 6.12 -17.36 -4.60
C ASP A 276 7.15 -17.46 -5.71
N SER A 277 8.25 -18.14 -5.41
CA SER A 277 9.31 -18.38 -6.39
C SER A 277 9.99 -19.70 -6.14
N CYS A 278 10.37 -20.34 -7.25
CA CYS A 278 11.15 -21.56 -7.24
C CYS A 278 12.56 -21.33 -6.70
N PRO A 279 13.20 -22.35 -6.10
CA PRO A 279 14.58 -22.25 -5.67
C PRO A 279 15.51 -21.96 -6.85
N SER A 280 16.71 -21.44 -6.55
CA SER A 280 17.75 -21.26 -7.56
C SER A 280 18.14 -22.60 -8.16
N ALA A 281 18.47 -22.63 -9.46
CA ALA A 281 18.78 -23.85 -10.21
C ALA A 281 19.82 -24.77 -9.54
N ASN A 282 20.81 -24.20 -8.85
CA ASN A 282 21.87 -24.93 -8.15
C ASN A 282 21.50 -25.41 -6.72
N THR A 283 20.25 -25.24 -6.30
CA THR A 283 19.78 -25.69 -4.98
C THR A 283 19.85 -27.22 -4.91
N ILE A 284 20.47 -27.75 -3.86
CA ILE A 284 20.50 -29.19 -3.61
C ILE A 284 19.21 -29.59 -2.89
N ILE A 285 18.30 -30.24 -3.62
CA ILE A 285 17.07 -30.81 -3.05
C ILE A 285 17.45 -32.11 -2.33
N GLY A 286 17.29 -32.12 -1.01
CA GLY A 286 17.53 -33.28 -0.15
C GLY A 286 16.41 -34.33 -0.26
N PRO A 287 16.27 -35.24 0.73
CA PRO A 287 15.24 -36.29 0.73
C PRO A 287 13.77 -35.78 0.85
N GLY A 288 13.51 -34.50 0.60
CA GLY A 288 12.18 -33.89 0.58
C GLY A 288 11.70 -33.57 -0.83
N SER A 289 10.61 -32.79 -0.92
CA SER A 289 10.06 -32.29 -2.17
C SER A 289 10.49 -30.84 -2.42
N ILE A 290 10.45 -30.42 -3.69
CA ILE A 290 10.76 -29.04 -4.13
C ILE A 290 10.02 -27.95 -3.33
N PRO A 291 8.72 -28.10 -2.97
CA PRO A 291 7.99 -27.12 -2.16
C PRO A 291 8.72 -26.68 -0.87
N ASN A 292 9.49 -27.56 -0.24
CA ASN A 292 10.22 -27.23 1.00
C ASN A 292 11.38 -26.25 0.81
N TYR A 293 11.76 -25.98 -0.45
CA TYR A 293 12.86 -25.09 -0.83
C TYR A 293 12.35 -23.83 -1.56
N CYS A 294 11.03 -23.66 -1.68
CA CYS A 294 10.43 -22.48 -2.30
C CYS A 294 10.61 -21.24 -1.42
N PHE A 295 10.62 -20.07 -2.05
CA PHE A 295 10.69 -18.79 -1.37
C PHE A 295 9.35 -18.06 -1.49
N HIS A 296 8.82 -17.62 -0.35
CA HIS A 296 7.55 -16.91 -0.23
C HIS A 296 7.83 -15.49 0.27
N THR A 297 8.03 -14.54 -0.65
CA THR A 297 8.42 -13.17 -0.29
C THR A 297 7.16 -12.37 0.04
N PRO A 298 7.02 -11.79 1.24
CA PRO A 298 5.86 -10.94 1.55
C PRO A 298 5.73 -9.78 0.55
N LYS A 299 4.52 -9.55 0.04
CA LYS A 299 4.21 -8.38 -0.78
C LYS A 299 4.46 -7.12 0.02
N ILE A 300 4.92 -6.08 -0.66
CA ILE A 300 5.16 -4.76 -0.08
C ILE A 300 3.98 -3.87 -0.47
N ASN A 301 3.42 -3.15 0.50
CA ASN A 301 2.41 -2.13 0.22
C ASN A 301 3.09 -0.95 -0.49
N THR A 302 2.76 -0.73 -1.75
CA THR A 302 3.27 0.39 -2.55
C THR A 302 2.36 1.62 -2.52
N ASN A 303 1.19 1.53 -1.86
CA ASN A 303 0.28 2.66 -1.73
C ASN A 303 0.90 3.76 -0.83
N PRO A 304 0.51 5.03 -1.03
CA PRO A 304 0.91 6.11 -0.16
C PRO A 304 0.60 5.79 1.31
N ILE A 305 1.56 6.04 2.20
CA ILE A 305 1.40 5.80 3.64
C ILE A 305 0.44 6.86 4.19
N ASP A 306 -0.76 6.44 4.58
CA ASP A 306 -1.67 7.25 5.39
C ASP A 306 -1.35 7.03 6.87
N ILE A 307 -0.92 8.08 7.57
CA ILE A 307 -0.55 8.02 8.99
C ILE A 307 -1.73 7.69 9.92
N CYS A 308 -2.96 7.70 9.40
CA CYS A 308 -4.16 7.31 10.13
C CYS A 308 -4.48 5.81 10.05
N PHE A 309 -3.76 5.04 9.22
CA PHE A 309 -4.02 3.62 9.03
C PHE A 309 -2.74 2.80 9.07
N ASN A 310 -2.81 1.65 9.74
CA ASN A 310 -1.90 0.56 9.45
C ASN A 310 -2.48 -0.27 8.30
N TYR A 311 -1.63 -0.88 7.49
CA TYR A 311 -2.09 -1.73 6.40
C TYR A 311 -1.64 -3.17 6.64
N GLN A 312 -2.59 -4.10 6.58
CA GLN A 312 -2.30 -5.52 6.66
C GLN A 312 -2.73 -6.19 5.37
N CYS A 313 -1.87 -7.02 4.81
CA CYS A 313 -2.25 -7.79 3.63
C CYS A 313 -3.20 -8.92 4.02
N ASN A 314 -4.30 -9.03 3.30
CA ASN A 314 -5.29 -10.08 3.43
C ASN A 314 -4.87 -11.32 2.64
N SER A 315 -4.54 -12.42 3.30
CA SER A 315 -3.99 -13.62 2.67
C SER A 315 -4.91 -14.28 1.64
N SER A 316 -6.21 -14.00 1.66
CA SER A 316 -7.17 -14.56 0.70
C SER A 316 -7.33 -13.69 -0.55
N THR A 317 -7.14 -12.37 -0.46
CA THR A 317 -7.36 -11.44 -1.58
C THR A 317 -6.07 -10.80 -2.10
N GLY A 318 -5.01 -10.78 -1.30
CA GLY A 318 -3.76 -10.08 -1.58
C GLY A 318 -3.84 -8.55 -1.43
N ASN A 319 -4.99 -8.03 -0.98
CA ASN A 319 -5.19 -6.61 -0.78
C ASN A 319 -4.66 -6.16 0.59
N PHE A 320 -4.14 -4.94 0.65
CA PHE A 320 -3.74 -4.31 1.91
C PHE A 320 -4.95 -3.61 2.55
N ASP A 321 -5.56 -4.29 3.52
CA ASP A 321 -6.71 -3.78 4.25
C ASP A 321 -6.26 -2.69 5.25
N PRO A 322 -6.87 -1.50 5.25
CA PRO A 322 -6.56 -0.44 6.20
C PRO A 322 -7.19 -0.73 7.58
N ILE A 323 -6.36 -0.66 8.62
CA ILE A 323 -6.76 -0.72 10.03
C ILE A 323 -6.63 0.69 10.60
N PRO A 324 -7.74 1.34 11.00
CA PRO A 324 -7.69 2.66 11.61
C PRO A 324 -6.80 2.66 12.86
N ILE A 325 -5.88 3.61 12.95
CA ILE A 325 -5.11 3.86 14.16
C ILE A 325 -6.00 4.72 15.09
N PRO A 326 -6.36 4.23 16.30
CA PRO A 326 -7.16 5.01 17.21
C PRO A 326 -6.37 6.23 17.69
N CYS A 327 -7.02 7.38 17.69
CA CYS A 327 -6.45 8.57 18.31
C CYS A 327 -6.32 8.37 19.82
N LEU A 328 -5.21 8.88 20.38
CA LEU A 328 -4.97 8.83 21.81
C LEU A 328 -6.12 9.52 22.56
N ASP A 329 -6.64 8.88 23.60
CA ASP A 329 -7.61 9.52 24.47
C ASP A 329 -6.95 10.66 25.25
N ARG A 330 -7.42 11.89 25.01
CA ARG A 330 -6.96 13.13 25.66
C ARG A 330 -8.08 13.80 26.46
N SER A 331 -9.07 13.02 26.89
CA SER A 331 -10.16 13.50 27.75
C SER A 331 -9.66 14.10 29.07
N SER A 332 -8.56 13.60 29.63
CA SER A 332 -7.89 14.17 30.82
C SER A 332 -7.30 15.57 30.59
N GLU A 333 -7.17 16.00 29.34
CA GLU A 333 -6.75 17.34 28.93
C GLU A 333 -7.94 18.18 28.43
N CYS A 334 -9.17 17.70 28.65
CA CYS A 334 -10.40 18.31 28.17
C CYS A 334 -10.41 18.49 26.64
N LEU A 335 -9.86 17.51 25.93
CA LEU A 335 -9.82 17.45 24.48
C LEU A 335 -10.66 16.28 23.96
N SER A 336 -11.56 16.55 23.01
CA SER A 336 -12.26 15.51 22.24
C SER A 336 -11.58 15.33 20.89
N THR A 337 -11.53 14.09 20.39
CA THR A 337 -11.00 13.82 19.06
C THR A 337 -12.01 14.24 17.98
N ILE A 338 -11.54 14.98 16.98
CA ILE A 338 -12.30 15.34 15.77
C ILE A 338 -12.22 14.21 14.74
N GLY A 339 -11.12 13.45 14.77
CA GLY A 339 -10.77 12.42 13.81
C GLY A 339 -9.29 12.46 13.47
N CYS A 340 -8.86 11.61 12.54
CA CYS A 340 -7.50 11.59 12.03
C CYS A 340 -7.47 12.12 10.59
N ASN A 341 -6.54 13.03 10.33
CA ASN A 341 -6.26 13.56 9.00
C ASN A 341 -4.98 12.92 8.44
N SER A 342 -4.99 12.47 7.20
CA SER A 342 -3.88 11.73 6.59
C SER A 342 -2.57 12.51 6.45
N THR A 343 -2.58 13.83 6.63
CA THR A 343 -1.38 14.69 6.59
C THR A 343 -0.92 15.10 7.99
N VAL A 344 -1.86 15.42 8.88
CA VAL A 344 -1.57 16.03 10.19
C VAL A 344 -1.65 15.03 11.34
N GLY A 345 -2.39 13.94 11.16
CA GLY A 345 -2.68 12.93 12.18
C GLY A 345 -3.92 13.28 12.99
N CYS A 346 -3.97 12.82 14.23
CA CYS A 346 -5.11 13.01 15.12
C CYS A 346 -5.34 14.48 15.47
N GLN A 347 -6.56 14.94 15.21
CA GLN A 347 -7.01 16.29 15.49
C GLN A 347 -7.93 16.29 16.72
N TYR A 348 -7.85 17.37 17.48
CA TYR A 348 -8.58 17.53 18.74
C TYR A 348 -9.17 18.93 18.84
N GLU A 349 -10.28 19.04 19.56
CA GLU A 349 -10.88 20.31 19.96
C GLU A 349 -11.09 20.34 21.48
N SER A 350 -11.09 21.54 22.06
CA SER A 350 -11.36 21.67 23.50
C SER A 350 -12.86 21.59 23.78
N ILE A 351 -13.24 20.66 24.66
CA ILE A 351 -14.62 20.55 25.16
C ILE A 351 -14.98 21.73 26.08
N CYS A 352 -13.98 22.47 26.58
CA CYS A 352 -14.19 23.61 27.48
C CYS A 352 -14.74 24.86 26.78
N ASN A 353 -14.90 24.82 25.46
CA ASN A 353 -15.52 25.90 24.71
C ASN A 353 -17.04 25.72 24.55
N SER A 354 -17.59 24.56 24.96
CA SER A 354 -19.03 24.26 24.82
C SER A 354 -19.93 25.00 25.81
N ASN A 355 -19.42 25.27 27.02
CA ASN A 355 -20.16 25.99 28.05
C ASN A 355 -19.59 27.41 28.18
N VAL A 356 -20.43 28.42 27.98
CA VAL A 356 -20.07 29.85 28.10
C VAL A 356 -19.56 30.24 29.48
N CYS A 357 -19.80 29.41 30.50
CA CYS A 357 -19.30 29.57 31.87
C CYS A 357 -18.00 28.85 32.17
N ASN A 358 -17.37 28.22 31.18
CA ASN A 358 -16.01 27.73 31.31
C ASN A 358 -15.04 28.76 30.75
N ILE A 359 -13.84 28.81 31.30
CA ILE A 359 -12.74 29.55 30.70
C ILE A 359 -12.28 28.79 29.45
N GLN A 360 -12.21 29.47 28.32
CA GLN A 360 -11.87 28.85 27.03
C GLN A 360 -10.52 28.12 27.11
N ASN A 361 -10.49 26.89 26.61
CA ASN A 361 -9.32 26.03 26.54
C ASN A 361 -8.60 25.77 27.90
N GLN A 362 -9.23 26.06 29.05
CA GLN A 362 -8.64 25.79 30.36
C GLN A 362 -9.16 24.49 30.95
N CYS A 363 -8.26 23.53 31.12
CA CYS A 363 -8.52 22.25 31.75
C CYS A 363 -7.78 22.15 33.09
N SER A 364 -8.46 21.69 34.13
CA SER A 364 -7.81 21.35 35.39
C SER A 364 -7.14 19.97 35.32
N SER A 365 -6.24 19.70 36.26
CA SER A 365 -5.42 18.48 36.30
C SER A 365 -6.20 17.16 36.43
N ASN A 366 -7.49 17.22 36.78
CA ASN A 366 -8.42 16.09 36.87
C ASN A 366 -9.28 15.91 35.61
N GLY A 367 -9.03 16.65 34.52
CA GLY A 367 -9.79 16.53 33.27
C GLY A 367 -11.16 17.23 33.28
N THR A 368 -11.36 18.23 34.14
CA THR A 368 -12.57 19.06 34.14
C THR A 368 -12.29 20.47 33.62
N CYS A 369 -13.27 21.09 32.97
CA CYS A 369 -13.12 22.48 32.53
C CYS A 369 -13.15 23.44 33.71
N VAL A 370 -12.28 24.45 33.67
CA VAL A 370 -12.23 25.46 34.74
C VAL A 370 -13.43 26.40 34.62
N PRO A 371 -14.34 26.45 35.61
CA PRO A 371 -15.45 27.40 35.57
C PRO A 371 -14.95 28.83 35.77
N LYS A 372 -15.59 29.79 35.11
CA LYS A 372 -15.35 31.23 35.32
C LYS A 372 -15.67 31.58 36.77
N SER A 373 -14.71 32.20 37.45
CA SER A 373 -14.90 32.81 38.76
C SER A 373 -15.65 34.14 38.64
N SER A 374 -16.11 34.67 39.78
CA SER A 374 -16.66 36.03 39.84
C SER A 374 -15.65 37.08 39.34
N ASN A 375 -14.36 36.88 39.60
CA ASN A 375 -13.32 37.78 39.09
C ASN A 375 -13.19 37.69 37.57
N ASP A 376 -13.24 36.49 37.00
CA ASP A 376 -13.20 36.29 35.53
C ASP A 376 -14.38 37.01 34.87
N CYS A 377 -15.58 36.87 35.42
CA CYS A 377 -16.76 37.58 34.93
C CYS A 377 -16.69 39.10 35.13
N GLY A 378 -16.05 39.59 36.20
CA GLY A 378 -15.79 41.01 36.39
C GLY A 378 -14.86 41.58 35.33
N ILE A 379 -13.77 40.86 35.04
CA ILE A 379 -12.83 41.25 33.97
C ILE A 379 -13.49 41.18 32.59
N GLU A 380 -14.27 40.14 32.31
CA GLU A 380 -14.97 39.97 31.02
C GLU A 380 -16.01 41.05 30.77
N LEU A 381 -16.79 41.45 31.78
CA LEU A 381 -17.89 42.42 31.63
C LEU A 381 -17.45 43.87 31.78
N ASP A 382 -16.46 44.17 32.64
CA ASP A 382 -16.08 45.52 33.02
C ASP A 382 -14.59 45.83 32.80
N GLY A 383 -13.79 44.87 32.31
CA GLY A 383 -12.33 44.99 32.16
C GLY A 383 -11.54 44.88 33.47
N GLN A 384 -12.22 45.00 34.62
CA GLN A 384 -11.70 44.90 35.97
C GLN A 384 -12.83 44.54 36.95
N VAL A 385 -12.50 44.05 38.14
CA VAL A 385 -13.51 43.69 39.14
C VAL A 385 -14.02 44.93 39.87
N ASP A 386 -15.26 45.34 39.60
CA ASP A 386 -15.97 46.35 40.42
C ASP A 386 -16.44 45.72 41.73
N LYS A 387 -15.92 46.21 42.86
CA LYS A 387 -16.28 45.73 44.20
C LYS A 387 -17.73 46.03 44.59
N CYS A 388 -18.42 46.87 43.82
CA CYS A 388 -19.83 47.22 43.99
C CYS A 388 -20.79 46.39 43.14
N LYS A 389 -20.28 45.45 42.34
CA LYS A 389 -21.06 44.46 41.61
C LYS A 389 -20.84 43.07 42.20
N ILE A 390 -21.87 42.23 42.09
CA ILE A 390 -21.74 40.79 42.28
C ILE A 390 -21.71 40.18 40.89
N TYR A 391 -20.63 39.47 40.59
CA TYR A 391 -20.44 38.77 39.32
C TYR A 391 -20.69 37.29 39.50
N SER A 392 -21.40 36.70 38.55
CA SER A 392 -21.61 35.25 38.47
C SER A 392 -21.72 34.85 36.99
N CYS A 393 -21.77 33.55 36.71
CA CYS A 393 -21.99 33.06 35.36
C CYS A 393 -23.26 32.22 35.31
N ASP A 394 -24.13 32.51 34.34
CA ASP A 394 -25.34 31.75 34.06
C ASP A 394 -25.16 30.90 32.79
N SER A 395 -25.18 29.59 32.97
CA SER A 395 -25.11 28.63 31.87
C SER A 395 -26.46 28.39 31.19
N ASN A 396 -27.57 28.85 31.78
CA ASN A 396 -28.90 28.68 31.20
C ASN A 396 -29.05 29.55 29.95
N GLY A 397 -29.47 28.96 28.84
CA GLY A 397 -29.71 29.68 27.58
C GLY A 397 -28.47 30.32 26.93
N GLY A 398 -27.27 30.07 27.44
CA GLY A 398 -26.03 30.62 26.88
C GLY A 398 -25.74 32.08 27.25
N VAL A 399 -26.32 32.59 28.35
CA VAL A 399 -26.17 34.00 28.77
C VAL A 399 -24.73 34.34 29.15
N GLY A 400 -24.01 33.43 29.83
CA GLY A 400 -22.62 33.64 30.21
C GLY A 400 -22.48 34.52 31.45
N CYS A 401 -21.47 35.38 31.49
CA CYS A 401 -21.23 36.23 32.65
C CYS A 401 -22.35 37.25 32.84
N ILE A 402 -22.87 37.33 34.07
CA ILE A 402 -23.87 38.31 34.49
C ILE A 402 -23.36 39.11 35.69
N LYS A 403 -23.89 40.32 35.85
CA LYS A 403 -23.60 41.19 37.00
C LYS A 403 -24.87 41.76 37.58
N GLU A 404 -24.91 41.83 38.90
CA GLU A 404 -25.96 42.53 39.64
C GLU A 404 -25.36 43.55 40.59
N ASP A 405 -26.14 44.58 40.94
CA ASP A 405 -25.75 45.51 41.99
C ASP A 405 -25.66 44.79 43.34
N LYS A 406 -24.52 44.93 44.01
CA LYS A 406 -24.28 44.39 45.36
C LYS A 406 -25.18 45.05 46.40
N CYS A 407 -25.33 46.36 46.30
CA CYS A 407 -26.15 47.13 47.22
C CYS A 407 -27.55 47.30 46.61
N LYS A 408 -28.51 46.51 47.12
CA LYS A 408 -29.90 46.63 46.69
C LYS A 408 -30.50 47.93 47.21
N PRO A 409 -31.37 48.60 46.43
CA PRO A 409 -32.08 49.78 46.91
C PRO A 409 -32.87 49.46 48.18
N SER A 410 -32.81 50.36 49.17
CA SER A 410 -33.64 50.25 50.36
C SER A 410 -35.12 50.23 50.00
N SER A 411 -35.93 49.47 50.73
CA SER A 411 -37.39 49.53 50.63
C SER A 411 -37.96 50.86 51.15
N ASN A 412 -37.16 51.61 51.91
CA ASN A 412 -37.52 52.94 52.40
C ASN A 412 -37.09 53.99 51.37
N PRO A 413 -38.03 54.74 50.75
CA PRO A 413 -37.70 55.76 49.75
C PRO A 413 -36.86 56.93 50.31
N CYS A 414 -36.78 57.07 51.64
CA CYS A 414 -35.96 58.07 52.32
C CYS A 414 -34.57 57.55 52.71
N ILE A 415 -34.17 56.37 52.21
CA ILE A 415 -32.84 55.81 52.41
C ILE A 415 -32.22 55.55 51.04
N SER A 416 -31.16 56.30 50.71
CA SER A 416 -30.34 56.03 49.52
C SER A 416 -29.25 55.03 49.87
N THR A 417 -29.30 53.85 49.27
CA THR A 417 -28.22 52.86 49.37
C THR A 417 -27.14 53.17 48.34
N GLN A 418 -25.90 53.35 48.77
CA GLN A 418 -24.73 53.59 47.92
C GLN A 418 -23.64 52.54 48.20
N CYS A 419 -22.71 52.38 47.27
CA CYS A 419 -21.58 51.49 47.42
C CYS A 419 -20.25 52.24 47.32
N ASN A 420 -19.34 51.99 48.25
CA ASN A 420 -18.00 52.56 48.21
C ASN A 420 -17.13 51.78 47.21
N ALA A 421 -16.72 52.44 46.12
CA ALA A 421 -15.94 51.84 45.03
C ALA A 421 -14.59 51.22 45.47
N THR A 422 -13.98 51.70 46.56
CA THR A 422 -12.67 51.23 47.01
C THR A 422 -12.74 49.91 47.78
N ASN A 423 -13.77 49.71 48.60
CA ASN A 423 -13.90 48.54 49.48
C ASN A 423 -15.16 47.69 49.25
N GLY A 424 -16.10 48.15 48.42
CA GLY A 424 -17.37 47.47 48.13
C GLY A 424 -18.36 47.50 49.30
N GLN A 425 -18.19 48.35 50.31
CA GLN A 425 -19.10 48.43 51.45
C GLN A 425 -20.36 49.19 51.05
N CYS A 426 -21.53 48.61 51.32
CA CYS A 426 -22.81 49.30 51.21
C CYS A 426 -22.98 50.23 52.40
N TYR A 427 -23.34 51.47 52.13
CA TYR A 427 -23.71 52.44 53.14
C TYR A 427 -25.00 53.13 52.75
N GLU A 428 -25.75 53.50 53.76
CA GLU A 428 -27.05 54.12 53.60
C GLU A 428 -26.94 55.57 54.01
N THR A 429 -27.49 56.45 53.19
CA THR A 429 -27.59 57.87 53.50
C THR A 429 -29.05 58.21 53.69
N GLN A 430 -29.37 58.80 54.84
CA GLN A 430 -30.73 59.25 55.11
C GLN A 430 -31.02 60.48 54.26
N ILE A 431 -32.05 60.36 53.42
CA ILE A 431 -32.58 61.47 52.66
C ILE A 431 -33.51 62.25 53.60
N PRO A 432 -33.35 63.58 53.72
CA PRO A 432 -34.27 64.41 54.49
C PRO A 432 -35.73 64.15 54.07
N GLY A 433 -36.63 64.05 55.06
CA GLY A 433 -38.03 63.68 54.86
C GLY A 433 -38.85 64.65 54.00
N ASP A 434 -38.34 65.86 53.78
CA ASP A 434 -38.86 66.90 52.90
C ASP A 434 -38.38 66.77 51.44
N ILE A 435 -37.33 65.98 51.19
CA ILE A 435 -36.76 65.74 49.86
C ILE A 435 -37.22 64.38 49.29
N CYS A 436 -37.38 63.36 50.13
CA CYS A 436 -37.85 62.06 49.66
C CYS A 436 -39.36 62.05 49.40
N ASP A 437 -39.77 61.25 48.41
CA ASP A 437 -41.19 61.02 48.09
C ASP A 437 -41.61 59.63 48.58
N CYS A 438 -42.35 59.59 49.68
CA CYS A 438 -42.99 58.39 50.23
C CYS A 438 -44.44 58.20 49.75
N GLY A 439 -44.85 58.90 48.69
CA GLY A 439 -46.11 58.66 47.99
C GLY A 439 -47.33 59.33 48.61
N CYS A 440 -47.18 60.37 49.43
CA CYS A 440 -48.33 61.18 49.80
C CYS A 440 -48.69 62.09 48.64
N GLY A 441 -49.90 61.91 48.11
CA GLY A 441 -50.56 62.95 47.34
C GLY A 441 -50.59 64.28 48.11
N ILE A 442 -50.95 65.35 47.40
CA ILE A 442 -50.98 66.71 47.95
C ILE A 442 -51.87 66.75 49.21
N PRO A 443 -51.38 67.21 50.38
CA PRO A 443 -52.19 67.31 51.59
C PRO A 443 -53.42 68.19 51.39
N GLU A 444 -54.58 67.77 51.90
CA GLU A 444 -55.83 68.56 51.80
C GLU A 444 -55.69 69.94 52.46
N ASN A 445 -54.98 69.98 53.59
CA ASN A 445 -54.65 71.22 54.28
C ASN A 445 -53.39 71.82 53.64
N LYS A 446 -53.55 72.94 52.91
CA LYS A 446 -52.45 73.61 52.19
C LYS A 446 -51.39 74.24 53.09
N CYS A 447 -51.63 74.26 54.40
CA CYS A 447 -50.64 74.61 55.41
C CYS A 447 -49.71 73.42 55.75
N LYS A 448 -49.94 72.25 55.18
CA LYS A 448 -49.12 71.05 55.38
C LYS A 448 -48.41 70.66 54.10
N VAL A 449 -47.21 70.11 54.25
CA VAL A 449 -46.43 69.48 53.19
C VAL A 449 -46.37 67.98 53.44
N SER A 450 -46.27 67.23 52.34
CA SER A 450 -45.91 65.81 52.38
C SER A 450 -44.54 65.69 53.02
N TRP A 451 -44.46 64.98 54.13
CA TRP A 451 -43.20 64.74 54.84
C TRP A 451 -43.12 63.28 55.23
N CYS A 452 -41.96 62.67 54.99
CA CYS A 452 -41.74 61.28 55.29
C CYS A 452 -41.00 61.13 56.62
N THR A 453 -41.49 60.25 57.48
CA THR A 453 -40.77 59.89 58.71
C THR A 453 -39.46 59.17 58.38
N PRO A 454 -38.53 59.08 59.34
CA PRO A 454 -37.33 58.24 59.21
C PRO A 454 -37.65 56.79 58.80
N GLU A 455 -38.81 56.25 59.19
CA GLU A 455 -39.27 54.90 58.86
C GLU A 455 -39.87 54.79 57.44
N GLY A 456 -39.89 55.88 56.65
CA GLY A 456 -40.46 55.90 55.30
C GLY A 456 -41.99 56.00 55.28
N ILE A 457 -42.60 56.34 56.41
CA ILE A 457 -44.05 56.51 56.53
C ILE A 457 -44.39 57.96 56.21
N CYS A 458 -45.33 58.18 55.29
CA CYS A 458 -45.81 59.53 55.06
C CYS A 458 -46.64 60.06 56.23
N GLN A 459 -46.38 61.30 56.63
CA GLN A 459 -47.32 62.08 57.44
C GLN A 459 -47.39 63.57 57.01
N PRO A 460 -48.59 64.18 56.97
CA PRO A 460 -48.72 65.61 56.69
C PRO A 460 -48.12 66.44 57.83
N LYS A 461 -47.02 67.16 57.57
CA LYS A 461 -46.39 68.06 58.54
C LYS A 461 -46.71 69.52 58.18
N PHE A 462 -47.00 70.35 59.19
CA PHE A 462 -47.18 71.78 58.96
C PHE A 462 -45.90 72.39 58.37
N LYS A 463 -46.08 73.30 57.40
CA LYS A 463 -44.99 74.08 56.81
C LYS A 463 -44.23 74.78 57.92
N SER A 464 -42.90 74.68 57.91
CA SER A 464 -42.05 75.31 58.92
C SER A 464 -42.13 76.84 58.89
N GLU A 465 -42.50 77.41 57.74
CA GLU A 465 -42.69 78.85 57.53
C GLU A 465 -43.94 79.43 58.23
N ILE A 466 -44.79 78.61 58.86
CA ILE A 466 -45.96 79.11 59.59
C ILE A 466 -45.55 79.84 60.86
N ASP A 467 -44.54 79.33 61.55
CA ASP A 467 -43.99 79.90 62.77
C ASP A 467 -42.81 80.80 62.37
N ASP A 468 -42.94 82.12 62.52
CA ASP A 468 -41.84 83.06 62.23
C ASP A 468 -40.82 83.13 63.37
N ASN A 469 -41.02 82.33 64.43
CA ASN A 469 -40.20 82.24 65.62
C ASN A 469 -40.12 83.57 66.39
N ASN A 470 -41.12 84.45 66.19
CA ASN A 470 -41.26 85.71 66.91
C ASN A 470 -42.36 85.59 67.97
N SER A 471 -41.96 85.61 69.25
CA SER A 471 -42.91 85.48 70.36
C SER A 471 -43.96 86.62 70.45
N CYS A 472 -43.81 87.68 69.66
CA CYS A 472 -44.74 88.82 69.63
C CYS A 472 -45.81 88.71 68.53
N THR A 473 -45.76 87.67 67.72
CA THR A 473 -46.72 87.38 66.65
C THR A 473 -47.57 86.16 67.01
N LEU A 474 -48.85 86.26 66.66
CA LEU A 474 -49.78 85.15 66.58
C LEU A 474 -49.73 84.63 65.15
N ASP A 475 -49.14 83.46 65.03
CA ASP A 475 -48.89 82.81 63.76
C ASP A 475 -50.04 81.89 63.38
N SER A 476 -50.56 82.09 62.18
CA SER A 476 -51.70 81.34 61.66
C SER A 476 -51.51 81.03 60.18
N CYS A 477 -52.09 79.93 59.73
CA CYS A 477 -52.15 79.60 58.31
C CYS A 477 -53.56 79.16 57.95
N ASP A 478 -54.11 79.73 56.89
CA ASP A 478 -55.42 79.36 56.37
C ASP A 478 -55.33 77.96 55.72
N PRO A 479 -56.01 76.94 56.26
CA PRO A 479 -55.89 75.57 55.78
C PRO A 479 -56.37 75.37 54.32
N CYS A 480 -57.20 76.26 53.77
CA CYS A 480 -57.74 76.16 52.42
C CYS A 480 -56.87 76.85 51.35
N THR A 481 -56.31 78.02 51.69
CA THR A 481 -55.49 78.81 50.77
C THR A 481 -54.00 78.55 50.94
N GLY A 482 -53.57 78.15 52.14
CA GLY A 482 -52.17 78.01 52.52
C GLY A 482 -51.47 79.35 52.80
N ILE A 483 -52.23 80.45 52.90
CA ILE A 483 -51.70 81.78 53.23
C ILE A 483 -51.35 81.81 54.71
N ILE A 484 -50.12 82.23 55.00
CA ILE A 484 -49.56 82.37 56.34
C ILE A 484 -49.72 83.83 56.77
N SER A 485 -50.14 84.06 58.01
CA SER A 485 -50.33 85.38 58.60
C SER A 485 -49.76 85.43 60.01
N HIS A 486 -48.88 86.41 60.23
CA HIS A 486 -48.25 86.71 61.50
C HIS A 486 -48.86 88.02 62.03
N MET A 487 -49.76 87.94 63.01
CA MET A 487 -50.46 89.12 63.54
C MET A 487 -49.85 89.56 64.87
N THR A 488 -49.61 90.86 65.06
CA THR A 488 -49.10 91.39 66.33
C THR A 488 -50.06 91.08 67.48
N ALA A 489 -49.56 90.48 68.56
CA ALA A 489 -50.41 90.07 69.69
C ALA A 489 -51.06 91.28 70.40
N PRO A 490 -52.39 91.26 70.68
CA PRO A 490 -53.07 92.36 71.39
C PRO A 490 -52.57 92.53 72.85
N GLN A 491 -52.42 93.78 73.28
CA GLN A 491 -51.75 94.23 74.52
C GLN A 491 -52.27 93.70 75.87
N CYS A 492 -51.27 93.41 76.72
CA CYS A 492 -51.14 93.64 78.18
C CYS A 492 -51.94 92.82 79.20
N LEU A 493 -51.21 92.05 80.03
CA LEU A 493 -51.18 92.16 81.50
C LEU A 493 -49.83 91.62 82.05
N SER A 494 -49.06 92.50 82.71
CA SER A 494 -47.83 92.28 83.52
C SER A 494 -46.44 92.13 82.84
N CYS A 495 -45.68 93.22 82.90
CA CYS A 495 -44.22 93.38 83.10
C CYS A 495 -43.17 92.66 82.23
N ASN A 496 -43.38 92.46 80.93
CA ASN A 496 -42.25 92.43 79.98
C ASN A 496 -42.57 93.35 78.80
N GLN A 497 -41.76 94.39 78.62
CA GLN A 497 -41.90 95.34 77.52
C GLN A 497 -41.44 94.70 76.21
N CYS A 498 -42.31 94.72 75.20
CA CYS A 498 -41.92 94.58 73.80
C CYS A 498 -41.54 95.96 73.29
N SER A 499 -40.27 96.18 72.98
CA SER A 499 -39.84 97.29 72.11
C SER A 499 -39.77 96.78 70.68
N ASN A 500 -40.30 97.58 69.73
CA ASN A 500 -40.30 97.32 68.28
C ASN A 500 -38.97 96.79 67.73
#